data_AF-V5G896-F1
#
_entry.id   AF-V5G896-F1
#
_cell.length_a   1.000
_cell.length_b   1.000
_cell.length_c   1.000
_cell.angle_alpha   90.00
_cell.angle_beta   90.00
_cell.angle_gamma   90.00
#
_symmetry.space_group_name_H-M   'P 1'
#
loop_
_entity.id
_entity.type
_entity.pdbx_description
1 polymer ?
#
loop_
_entity_poly.entity_id
_entity_poly.type
_entity_poly.pdbx_seq_one_letter_code
_entity_poly.pdbx_strand_id
1 'polypeptide(L)'
;QMQSSNGSCKLSLPFLVIDQITGNLPQASFDPTACNIPVYITLADPNFYESDKMDILLGTTSFFKLLNSHRIKLNDEGLLLQSTRLGWIIVGPVQTIRQPINESNSKCLVATNMLNKQA
;
A
#
# COMPACT_ATOMS: atom_id res chain seq x y z
N GLN A 1 13.16 -12.16 3.01
CA GLN A 1 13.31 -11.97 1.55
C GLN A 1 11.94 -11.70 0.98
N MET A 2 11.81 -10.76 0.02
CA MET A 2 10.54 -10.47 -0.66
C MET A 2 10.61 -10.92 -2.12
N GLN A 3 9.48 -11.33 -2.68
CA GLN A 3 9.38 -11.77 -4.07
C GLN A 3 8.03 -11.35 -4.67
N SER A 4 8.03 -10.96 -5.94
CA SER A 4 6.81 -10.75 -6.72
C SER A 4 6.03 -12.06 -6.90
N SER A 5 4.70 -12.00 -7.00
CA SER A 5 3.83 -13.17 -7.25
C SER A 5 4.22 -13.95 -8.52
N ASN A 6 4.67 -13.25 -9.56
CA ASN A 6 5.16 -13.86 -10.82
C ASN A 6 6.64 -14.26 -10.78
N GLY A 7 7.31 -14.08 -9.64
CA GLY A 7 8.72 -14.44 -9.42
C GLY A 7 9.78 -13.58 -10.12
N SER A 8 9.39 -12.60 -10.94
CA SER A 8 10.30 -11.75 -11.72
C SER A 8 11.17 -10.80 -10.91
N CYS A 9 10.75 -10.46 -9.68
CA CYS A 9 11.50 -9.63 -8.76
C CYS A 9 11.75 -10.37 -7.45
N LYS A 10 13.01 -10.37 -7.01
CA LYS A 10 13.43 -10.80 -5.68
C LYS A 10 14.21 -9.66 -5.03
N LEU A 11 13.90 -9.37 -3.79
CA LEU A 11 14.56 -8.34 -3.01
C LEU A 11 14.98 -8.91 -1.65
N SER A 12 16.29 -8.84 -1.35
CA SER A 12 16.83 -9.19 -0.05
C SER A 12 17.09 -7.90 0.73
N LEU A 13 16.41 -7.74 1.86
CA LEU A 13 16.55 -6.61 2.77
C LEU A 13 16.70 -7.16 4.19
N PRO A 14 17.45 -6.46 5.06
CA PRO A 14 17.31 -6.66 6.50
C PRO A 14 15.93 -6.18 6.96
N PHE A 15 15.32 -6.92 7.89
CA PHE A 15 14.03 -6.57 8.50
C PHE A 15 14.19 -6.41 10.01
N LEU A 16 13.51 -5.41 10.56
CA LEU A 16 13.24 -5.35 11.99
C LEU A 16 11.92 -6.09 12.24
N VAL A 17 11.95 -7.12 13.10
CA VAL A 17 10.75 -7.89 13.44
C VAL A 17 10.19 -7.36 14.75
N ILE A 18 8.94 -6.94 14.72
CA ILE A 18 8.16 -6.45 15.86
C ILE A 18 6.77 -7.10 15.83
N ASP A 19 6.12 -7.21 16.98
CA ASP A 19 4.84 -7.91 17.11
C ASP A 19 3.71 -7.25 16.31
N GLN A 20 3.74 -5.91 16.22
CA GLN A 20 2.73 -5.13 15.50
C GLN A 20 3.35 -3.89 14.88
N ILE A 21 3.16 -3.72 13.56
CA ILE A 21 3.61 -2.53 12.83
C ILE A 21 2.58 -1.41 12.94
N THR A 22 1.32 -1.71 12.61
CA THR A 22 0.17 -0.79 12.66
C THR A 22 -1.10 -1.56 13.01
N GLY A 23 -2.25 -0.88 13.12
CA GLY A 23 -3.56 -1.55 13.07
C GLY A 23 -3.88 -2.07 11.67
N ASN A 24 -5.09 -2.61 11.47
CA ASN A 24 -5.50 -3.09 10.16
C ASN A 24 -5.59 -1.95 9.13
N LEU A 25 -5.17 -2.24 7.91
CA LEU A 25 -5.22 -1.35 6.76
C LEU A 25 -5.84 -2.08 5.54
N PRO A 26 -6.82 -1.45 4.86
CA PRO A 26 -7.57 -0.27 5.28
C PRO A 26 -8.25 -0.45 6.65
N GLN A 27 -8.65 0.65 7.31
CA GLN A 27 -9.31 0.58 8.63
C GLN A 27 -10.65 -0.18 8.58
N ALA A 28 -11.28 -0.22 7.41
CA ALA A 28 -12.46 -1.02 7.12
C ALA A 28 -12.37 -1.52 5.67
N SER A 29 -12.88 -2.74 5.43
CA SER A 29 -12.94 -3.27 4.07
C SER A 29 -13.89 -2.45 3.20
N PHE A 30 -13.63 -2.38 1.91
CA PHE A 30 -14.48 -1.66 0.96
C PHE A 30 -14.68 -2.43 -0.34
N ASP A 31 -15.63 -1.96 -1.16
CA ASP A 31 -15.90 -2.53 -2.47
C ASP A 31 -14.81 -2.09 -3.49
N PRO A 32 -13.94 -3.01 -3.96
CA PRO A 32 -12.86 -2.67 -4.87
C PRO A 32 -13.35 -2.25 -6.26
N THR A 33 -14.62 -2.51 -6.62
CA THR A 33 -15.17 -2.12 -7.93
C THR A 33 -15.22 -0.60 -8.10
N ALA A 34 -15.27 0.16 -7.00
CA ALA A 34 -15.23 1.62 -7.01
C ALA A 34 -13.91 2.18 -7.59
N CYS A 35 -12.84 1.39 -7.63
CA CYS A 35 -11.55 1.81 -8.19
C CYS A 35 -11.46 1.67 -9.71
N ASN A 36 -12.42 1.02 -10.39
CA ASN A 36 -12.44 0.83 -11.85
C ASN A 36 -11.10 0.30 -12.43
N ILE A 37 -10.50 -0.69 -11.77
CA ILE A 37 -9.18 -1.22 -12.15
C ILE A 37 -9.30 -2.00 -13.47
N PRO A 38 -8.46 -1.71 -14.49
CA PRO A 38 -8.49 -2.45 -15.74
C PRO A 38 -8.15 -3.93 -15.55
N VAL A 39 -8.89 -4.82 -16.22
CA VAL A 39 -8.80 -6.29 -16.06
C VAL A 39 -7.43 -6.90 -16.39
N TYR A 40 -6.58 -6.19 -17.15
CA TYR A 40 -5.24 -6.65 -17.53
C TYR A 40 -4.17 -6.28 -16.48
N ILE A 41 -4.55 -5.65 -15.37
CA ILE A 41 -3.63 -5.23 -14.30
C ILE A 41 -3.53 -6.31 -13.22
N THR A 42 -2.31 -6.76 -12.95
CA THR A 42 -2.01 -7.58 -11.76
C THR A 42 -1.51 -6.68 -10.62
N LEU A 43 -2.30 -6.60 -9.56
CA LEU A 43 -1.91 -5.88 -8.34
C LEU A 43 -0.83 -6.64 -7.57
N ALA A 44 0.03 -5.90 -6.88
CA ALA A 44 1.01 -6.46 -5.94
C ALA A 44 0.33 -7.13 -4.75
N ASP A 45 -0.82 -6.57 -4.34
CA ASP A 45 -1.71 -7.13 -3.32
C ASP A 45 -3.13 -7.23 -3.91
N PRO A 46 -3.60 -8.45 -4.27
CA PRO A 46 -4.96 -8.67 -4.76
C PRO A 46 -6.06 -8.32 -3.74
N ASN A 47 -5.73 -8.32 -2.44
CA ASN A 47 -6.68 -8.14 -1.34
C ASN A 47 -6.55 -6.76 -0.68
N PHE A 48 -6.00 -5.76 -1.38
CA PHE A 48 -5.77 -4.40 -0.87
C PHE A 48 -7.02 -3.71 -0.27
N TYR A 49 -8.21 -4.21 -0.59
CA TYR A 49 -9.51 -3.69 -0.17
C TYR A 49 -10.02 -4.34 1.12
N GLU A 50 -9.39 -5.41 1.60
CA GLU A 50 -9.74 -6.11 2.83
C GLU A 50 -9.00 -5.51 4.02
N SER A 51 -9.72 -5.18 5.10
CA SER A 51 -9.11 -4.70 6.33
C SER A 51 -8.30 -5.79 7.02
N ASP A 52 -6.99 -5.77 6.83
CA ASP A 52 -6.08 -6.77 7.41
C ASP A 52 -4.80 -6.13 7.97
N LYS A 53 -4.04 -6.89 8.74
CA LYS A 53 -2.76 -6.47 9.28
C LYS A 53 -1.75 -6.21 8.15
N MET A 54 -0.91 -5.18 8.33
CA MET A 54 0.25 -4.99 7.47
C MET A 54 1.39 -5.94 7.89
N ASP A 55 1.91 -6.72 6.95
CA ASP A 55 3.05 -7.62 7.21
C ASP A 55 4.41 -6.93 7.14
N ILE A 56 4.57 -5.93 6.25
CA ILE A 56 5.86 -5.31 5.97
C ILE A 56 5.71 -3.80 5.77
N LEU A 57 6.51 -3.03 6.51
CA LEU A 57 6.73 -1.61 6.26
C LEU A 57 8.06 -1.40 5.55
N LEU A 58 8.02 -0.80 4.36
CA LEU A 58 9.22 -0.46 3.59
C LEU A 58 9.62 0.99 3.81
N GLY A 59 10.88 1.19 4.22
CA GLY A 59 11.50 2.51 4.19
C GLY A 59 11.61 3.06 2.76
N THR A 60 11.70 4.39 2.66
CA THR A 60 11.74 5.12 1.38
C THR A 60 12.83 4.62 0.44
N THR A 61 14.05 4.38 0.94
CA THR A 61 15.18 3.91 0.13
C THR A 61 14.89 2.59 -0.59
N SER A 62 14.16 1.67 0.05
CA SER A 62 13.78 0.39 -0.55
C SER A 62 12.58 0.56 -1.47
N PHE A 63 11.58 1.34 -1.05
CA PHE A 63 10.40 1.65 -1.85
C PHE A 63 10.75 2.26 -3.21
N PHE A 64 11.63 3.28 -3.24
CA PHE A 64 12.02 3.93 -4.50
C PHE A 64 12.79 3.01 -5.46
N LYS A 65 13.44 1.93 -4.97
CA LYS A 65 14.07 0.91 -5.83
C LYS A 65 13.05 -0.04 -6.47
N LEU A 66 11.83 -0.09 -5.95
CA LEU A 66 10.74 -0.91 -6.46
C LEU A 66 9.86 -0.16 -7.46
N LEU A 67 9.84 1.19 -7.43
CA LEU A 67 9.03 1.98 -8.35
C LEU A 67 9.50 1.83 -9.79
N ASN A 68 8.53 1.64 -10.69
CA ASN A 68 8.74 1.78 -12.13
C ASN A 68 8.23 3.15 -12.61
N SER A 69 8.53 3.50 -13.86
CA SER A 69 8.11 4.78 -14.46
C SER A 69 6.63 4.85 -14.83
N HIS A 70 5.93 3.71 -14.93
CA HIS A 70 4.56 3.66 -15.45
C HIS A 70 3.52 3.98 -14.38
N ARG A 71 2.55 4.82 -14.77
CA ARG A 71 1.37 5.19 -13.98
C ARG A 71 0.13 5.20 -14.88
N ILE A 72 -1.02 4.86 -14.32
CA ILE A 72 -2.32 4.95 -15.00
C ILE A 72 -3.26 5.74 -14.09
N LYS A 73 -3.79 6.86 -14.58
CA LYS A 73 -4.80 7.65 -13.85
C LYS A 73 -6.13 6.89 -13.88
N LEU A 74 -6.78 6.71 -12.73
CA LEU A 74 -8.07 6.03 -12.61
C LEU A 74 -9.24 7.02 -12.51
N ASN A 75 -9.04 8.18 -11.87
CA ASN A 75 -10.04 9.24 -11.76
C ASN A 75 -9.40 10.63 -11.62
N ASP A 76 -10.23 11.68 -11.61
CA ASP A 76 -9.78 13.07 -11.53
C ASP A 76 -9.42 13.52 -10.10
N GLU A 77 -9.85 12.78 -9.08
CA GLU A 77 -9.58 13.03 -7.67
C GLU A 77 -8.18 12.55 -7.22
N GLY A 78 -7.38 12.02 -8.14
CA GLY A 78 -5.99 11.66 -7.91
C GLY A 78 -5.75 10.19 -7.59
N LEU A 79 -6.77 9.32 -7.74
CA LEU A 79 -6.59 7.87 -7.70
C LEU A 79 -5.84 7.42 -8.95
N LEU A 80 -4.76 6.67 -8.75
CA LEU A 80 -3.93 6.16 -9.84
C LEU A 80 -3.36 4.78 -9.49
N LEU A 81 -3.00 4.04 -10.54
CA LEU A 81 -2.15 2.87 -10.46
C LEU A 81 -0.70 3.28 -10.66
N GLN A 82 0.19 2.79 -9.80
CA GLN A 82 1.64 2.93 -9.92
C GLN A 82 2.25 1.55 -10.13
N SER A 83 3.01 1.39 -11.20
CA SER A 83 3.72 0.14 -11.46
C SER A 83 4.91 0.02 -10.51
N THR A 84 5.09 -1.16 -9.92
CA THR A 84 6.28 -1.52 -9.15
C THR A 84 6.84 -2.85 -9.64
N ARG A 85 8.06 -3.18 -9.23
CA ARG A 85 8.68 -4.48 -9.50
C ARG A 85 7.96 -5.65 -8.81
N LEU A 86 7.07 -5.39 -7.84
CA LEU A 86 6.27 -6.41 -7.15
C LEU A 86 4.86 -6.59 -7.74
N GLY A 87 4.45 -5.74 -8.68
CA GLY A 87 3.09 -5.63 -9.18
C GLY A 87 2.59 -4.19 -9.15
N TRP A 88 1.36 -3.95 -9.60
CA TRP A 88 0.76 -2.63 -9.55
C TRP A 88 0.21 -2.32 -8.16
N ILE A 89 0.36 -1.08 -7.71
CA ILE A 89 -0.25 -0.61 -6.46
C ILE A 89 -1.24 0.51 -6.76
N ILE A 90 -2.25 0.66 -5.91
CA ILE A 90 -3.18 1.77 -5.96
C ILE A 90 -2.66 2.88 -5.06
N VAL A 91 -2.73 4.11 -5.55
CA VAL A 91 -2.26 5.30 -4.85
C VAL A 91 -3.32 6.37 -4.98
N GLY A 92 -3.63 7.04 -3.87
CA GLY A 92 -4.57 8.16 -3.85
C GLY A 92 -5.85 7.85 -3.07
N PRO A 93 -6.79 8.80 -3.04
CA PRO A 93 -8.01 8.68 -2.27
C PRO A 93 -8.96 7.67 -2.91
N VAL A 94 -9.34 6.64 -2.15
CA VAL A 94 -10.43 5.74 -2.52
C VAL A 94 -11.72 6.28 -1.92
N GLN A 95 -12.70 6.58 -2.77
CA GLN A 95 -14.02 6.99 -2.30
C GLN A 95 -14.78 5.75 -1.83
N THR A 96 -14.74 5.47 -0.53
CA THR A 96 -15.59 4.43 0.07
C THR A 96 -17.00 4.98 0.26
N ILE A 97 -18.00 4.33 -0.34
CA ILE A 97 -19.39 4.73 -0.15
C ILE A 97 -19.79 4.40 1.29
N ARG A 98 -19.78 5.41 2.17
CA ARG A 98 -20.71 5.70 3.32
C ARG A 98 -19.98 6.21 4.58
N GLN A 99 -20.16 7.50 4.87
CA GLN A 99 -20.88 8.03 6.05
C GLN A 99 -21.32 9.48 5.72
N PRO A 100 -22.37 10.02 6.35
CA PRO A 100 -22.70 11.45 6.22
C PRO A 100 -21.44 12.25 6.53
N ILE A 101 -21.19 13.28 5.73
CA ILE A 101 -20.14 14.29 5.86
C ILE A 101 -20.13 14.96 7.24
N ASN A 102 -19.64 14.24 8.25
CA ASN A 102 -19.22 14.77 9.52
C ASN A 102 -17.78 14.25 9.73
N GLU A 103 -16.84 15.11 9.33
CA GLU A 103 -15.37 15.04 9.54
C GLU A 103 -14.54 14.14 8.61
N SER A 104 -13.80 14.79 7.71
CA SER A 104 -12.70 14.22 6.93
C SER A 104 -11.47 13.98 7.81
N ASN A 105 -11.46 12.89 8.58
CA ASN A 105 -10.30 12.48 9.38
C ASN A 105 -9.21 11.83 8.49
N SER A 106 -8.42 12.64 7.81
CA SER A 106 -7.22 12.18 7.09
C SER A 106 -6.15 11.71 8.08
N LYS A 107 -6.01 10.40 8.25
CA LYS A 107 -4.95 9.80 9.09
C LYS A 107 -3.72 9.49 8.25
N CYS A 108 -2.59 10.07 8.61
CA CYS A 108 -1.28 9.70 8.04
C CYS A 108 -0.50 8.90 9.07
N LEU A 109 0.01 7.73 8.68
CA LEU A 109 0.89 6.92 9.52
C LEU A 109 2.34 7.32 9.22
N VAL A 110 3.03 7.84 10.23
CA VAL A 110 4.47 8.13 10.17
C VAL A 110 5.16 7.23 11.19
N ALA A 111 5.96 6.29 10.71
CA ALA A 111 6.88 5.56 11.56
C ALA A 111 8.18 6.36 11.64
N THR A 112 8.54 6.83 12.83
CA THR A 112 9.89 7.33 13.11
C THR A 112 10.68 6.19 13.77
N ASN A 113 11.93 6.00 13.34
CA ASN A 113 12.82 5.11 14.07
C ASN A 113 13.13 5.74 15.43
N MET A 114 12.37 5.40 16.46
CA MET A 114 12.78 5.56 17.85
C MET A 114 13.86 4.50 18.12
N LEU A 115 15.09 4.75 17.64
CA LEU A 115 16.26 4.03 18.13
C LEU A 115 16.45 4.43 19.59
N ASN A 116 15.75 3.75 20.51
CA ASN A 116 16.19 3.70 21.89
C ASN A 116 17.58 3.08 21.86
N LYS A 117 18.61 3.92 22.11
CA LYS A 117 19.88 3.44 22.64
C LYS A 117 19.54 2.62 23.89
N GLN A 118 19.57 1.30 23.76
CA GLN A 118 19.84 0.47 24.92
C GLN A 118 21.29 0.79 25.31
N ALA A 119 21.42 1.48 26.44
CA ALA A 119 22.68 1.69 27.13
C ALA A 119 23.20 0.36 27.69
#